data_AF-X1SUA6-F1
#
_entry.id   AF-X1SUA6-F1
#
_cell.length_a   1.000
_cell.length_b   1.000
_cell.length_c   1.000
_cell.angle_alpha   90.00
_cell.angle_beta   90.00
_cell.angle_gamma   90.00
#
_symmetry.space_group_name_H-M   'P 1'
#
loop_
_entity.id
_entity.type
_entity.pdbx_description
1 polymer ?
#
loop_
_entity_poly.entity_id
_entity_poly.type
_entity_poly.pdbx_seq_one_letter_code
_entity_poly.pdbx_strand_id
1 'polypeptide(L)' 'LAIAKGLVELMEGEIWVEPNIKRGSVFAFKLPLRYTISKTASIHYLKQNTEDDLYSGNEMAI' A
#
# COMPACT_ATOMS: atom_id res chain seq x y z
N LEU A 1 -8.88 10.48 24.07
CA LEU A 1 -9.44 10.32 22.70
C LEU A 1 -9.12 11.50 21.78
N ALA A 2 -9.21 12.76 22.23
CA ALA A 2 -8.97 13.94 21.38
C ALA A 2 -7.63 13.92 20.61
N ILE A 3 -6.53 13.53 21.25
CA ILE A 3 -5.21 13.41 20.59
C ILE A 3 -5.25 12.35 19.47
N ALA A 4 -5.79 11.17 19.77
CA ALA A 4 -5.91 10.08 18.79
C ALA A 4 -6.81 10.49 17.61
N LYS A 5 -7.89 11.24 17.87
CA LYS A 5 -8.76 11.78 16.82
C LYS A 5 -8.02 12.74 15.91
N GLY A 6 -7.27 13.68 16.47
CA GLY A 6 -6.44 14.61 15.68
C GLY A 6 -5.40 13.89 14.82
N LEU A 7 -4.77 12.82 15.33
CA LEU A 7 -3.81 12.02 14.56
C LEU A 7 -4.50 11.26 13.41
N VAL A 8 -5.59 10.56 13.70
CA VAL A 8 -6.31 9.77 12.69
C VAL A 8 -6.88 10.67 11.60
N GLU A 9 -7.43 11.83 11.94
CA GLU A 9 -7.95 12.80 10.97
C GLU A 9 -6.83 13.42 10.13
N LEU A 10 -5.67 13.71 10.73
CA LEU A 10 -4.48 14.18 10.00
C LEU A 10 -3.97 13.15 8.99
N MET A 11 -4.15 11.85 9.29
CA MET A 11 -3.82 10.74 8.40
C MET A 11 -4.94 10.44 7.37
N GLU A 12 -5.91 11.34 7.20
CA GLU A 12 -7.08 11.18 6.31
C GLU A 12 -7.94 9.94 6.67
N GLY A 13 -7.90 9.54 7.95
CA GLY A 13 -8.69 8.46 8.50
C GLY A 13 -9.94 8.93 9.24
N GLU A 14 -10.68 7.96 9.76
CA GLU A 14 -11.86 8.20 10.61
C GLU A 14 -11.76 7.36 11.89
N ILE A 15 -12.27 7.90 13.00
CA ILE A 15 -12.33 7.22 14.31
C ILE A 15 -13.72 7.38 14.92
N TRP A 16 -14.25 6.32 15.53
CA TRP A 16 -15.55 6.32 16.19
C TRP A 16 -15.54 5.44 17.45
N VAL A 17 -16.63 5.50 18.21
CA VAL A 17 -16.85 4.69 19.41
C VAL A 17 -18.12 3.87 19.26
N GLU A 18 -18.04 2.61 19.63
CA GLU A 18 -19.17 1.71 19.78
C GLU A 18 -19.44 1.54 21.27
N PRO A 19 -20.42 2.27 21.83
CA PRO A 19 -20.72 2.18 23.24
C PRO A 19 -21.37 0.83 23.55
N ASN A 20 -20.84 0.11 24.54
CA ASN A 20 -21.43 -1.12 25.04
C ASN A 20 -21.77 -0.96 26.53
N ILE A 21 -23.01 -0.54 26.77
CA ILE A 21 -23.51 -0.26 28.12
C ILE A 21 -23.30 -1.49 29.01
N LYS A 22 -22.63 -1.30 30.16
CA LYS A 22 -22.21 -2.32 31.14
C LYS A 22 -21.04 -3.25 30.73
N ARG A 23 -20.47 -3.12 29.53
CA ARG A 23 -19.28 -3.89 29.09
C ARG A 23 -18.09 -3.02 28.71
N GLY A 24 -18.26 -1.70 28.68
CA GLY A 24 -17.22 -0.74 28.32
C GLY A 24 -17.50 -0.09 26.96
N SER A 25 -16.45 0.24 26.22
CA SER A 25 -16.59 0.84 24.89
C SER A 25 -15.48 0.33 23.99
N VAL A 26 -15.81 0.10 22.73
CA VAL A 26 -14.84 -0.24 21.69
C VAL A 26 -14.56 1.01 20.88
N PHE A 27 -13.28 1.34 20.70
CA PHE A 27 -12.85 2.44 19.85
C PHE A 27 -12.25 1.87 18.58
N ALA A 28 -12.83 2.20 17.44
CA ALA A 28 -12.42 1.71 16.15
C ALA A 28 -11.99 2.87 15.25
N PHE A 29 -11.05 2.62 14.35
CA PHE A 29 -10.60 3.60 13.37
C PHE A 29 -10.23 2.92 12.05
N LYS A 30 -10.28 3.69 10.97
CA LYS A 30 -9.81 3.28 9.64
C LYS A 30 -8.79 4.28 9.11
N LEU A 31 -7.81 3.78 8.38
CA LEU A 31 -6.76 4.57 7.73
C LEU A 31 -6.64 4.14 6.26
N PRO A 32 -6.37 5.07 5.33
CA PRO A 32 -6.08 4.71 3.95
C PRO A 32 -4.76 3.92 3.85
N LEU A 33 -4.78 2.80 3.15
CA LEU A 33 -3.56 2.05 2.84
C LEU A 33 -2.80 2.77 1.73
N ARG A 34 -1.65 3.35 2.06
CA ARG A 34 -0.73 3.92 1.06
C ARG A 34 0.21 2.81 0.57
N TYR A 35 0.03 2.38 -0.67
CA TYR A 35 0.96 1.44 -1.29
C TYR A 35 2.26 2.18 -1.64
N THR A 36 3.29 2.01 -0.82
CA THR A 36 4.63 2.45 -1.19
C THR A 36 5.17 1.48 -2.23
N ILE A 37 5.24 1.91 -3.49
CA ILE A 37 6.06 1.21 -4.49
C ILE A 37 7.51 1.37 -4.05
N SER A 38 8.06 0.34 -3.40
CA SER A 38 9.49 0.31 -3.09
C SER A 38 10.27 0.23 -4.40
N LYS A 39 10.87 1.35 -4.82
CA LYS A 39 11.67 1.45 -6.05
C LYS A 39 12.77 0.37 -6.13
N THR A 40 13.22 -0.15 -4.99
CA THR A 40 14.24 -1.19 -4.92
C THR A 40 13.77 -2.53 -5.47
N ALA A 41 12.49 -2.90 -5.29
CA ALA A 41 11.97 -4.16 -5.81
C ALA A 41 11.68 -4.05 -7.32
N SER A 42 11.15 -2.91 -7.78
CA SER A 42 10.67 -2.76 -9.17
C SER A 42 11.78 -2.67 -10.22
N ILE A 43 12.95 -2.11 -9.88
CA ILE A 43 14.06 -1.95 -10.85
C ILE A 43 14.67 -3.31 -11.25
N HIS A 44 14.69 -4.30 -10.34
CA HIS A 44 15.20 -5.63 -10.65
C HIS A 44 14.28 -6.41 -11.59
N TYR A 45 12.97 -6.29 -11.43
CA TYR A 45 11.99 -6.94 -12.32
C TYR A 45 11.92 -6.32 -13.72
N LEU A 46 12.18 -5.02 -13.84
CA LEU A 46 12.13 -4.33 -15.14
C LEU A 46 13.39 -4.55 -16.00
N LYS A 47 14.54 -4.89 -15.40
CA LYS A 47 15.77 -5.22 -16.17
C LYS A 47 15.72 -6.60 -16.83
N GLN A 48 15.11 -7.59 -16.19
CA GLN A 48 15.04 -8.96 -16.74
C GLN A 48 14.14 -9.05 -17.99
N ASN A 49 13.18 -8.16 -18.17
CA ASN A 49 12.24 -8.21 -19.30
C ASN A 49 12.66 -7.32 -20.50
N THR A 50 13.90 -6.83 -20.57
CA THR A 50 14.38 -6.03 -21.73
C THR A 50 15.58 -6.66 -22.43
N GLU A 51 16.26 -7.64 -21.82
CA GLU A 51 17.41 -8.31 -22.43
C GLU A 51 17.07 -9.63 -23.14
N ASP A 52 15.89 -10.23 -22.86
CA ASP A 52 15.47 -11.50 -23.49
C ASP A 52 14.79 -11.30 -24.87
N ASP A 53 14.28 -10.10 -25.18
CA ASP A 53 13.60 -9.83 -26.47
C ASP A 53 14.57 -9.43 -27.60
N LEU A 54 15.85 -9.16 -27.30
CA LEU A 54 16.82 -8.68 -28.31
C LEU A 54 17.65 -9.79 -28.98
N TYR A 55 17.57 -11.04 -28.49
CA TYR A 55 18.32 -12.19 -29.03
C TYR A 55 17.46 -13.28 -29.67
N SER A 56 16.12 -13.21 -29.59
CA SER A 56 15.24 -14.21 -30.23
C SER A 56 14.90 -13.91 -31.70
N GLY A 57 15.38 -12.80 -32.27
CA GLY A 57 14.90 -12.29 -33.56
C GLY A 57 15.81 -12.47 -34.78
N ASN A 58 16.96 -13.13 -34.68
CA ASN A 58 17.96 -13.12 -35.76
C ASN A 58 18.51 -14.48 -36.20
N GLU A 59 17.73 -15.55 -36.07
CA GLU A 59 17.95 -16.80 -36.81
C GLU A 59 16.76 -17.02 -37.76
N MET A 60 16.81 -16.42 -38.96
CA MET A 60 16.12 -16.81 -40.22
C MET A 60 16.12 -15.62 -41.18
N ALA A 61 17.30 -15.19 -41.64
CA ALA A 61 17.40 -14.36 -42.84
C ALA A 61 18.74 -14.62 -43.54
N ILE A 62 18.61 -15.37 -44.64
CA ILE A 62 19.54 -15.58 -45.78
C ILE A 62 20.65 -16.62 -45.56
#